data_AF-A0A3C1BA60-F1
#
_entry.id   AF-A0A3C1BA60-F1
#
_cell.length_a   1.000
_cell.length_b   1.000
_cell.length_c   1.000
_cell.angle_alpha   90.00
_cell.angle_beta   90.00
_cell.angle_gamma   90.00
#
_symmetry.space_group_name_H-M   'P 1'
#
loop_
_entity.id
_entity.type
_entity.pdbx_description
1 polymer ?
#
loop_
_entity_poly.entity_id
_entity_poly.type
_entity_poly.pdbx_seq_one_letter_code
_entity_poly.pdbx_strand_id
1 'polypeptide(L)'
;MNFDRLLPQILDLAALDKKALDAVAMATAKLSFYDWLVVSCAGSTEPLANILRDFIASEGGAAIATVTGETKKYPARAAALVNGAISHALDYDDTHFAYVGHPSVAIFPAALAAAEEVGASAGDVCQAFLLGAEASCRIGMVLGRRHYDA
;
A
#
# COMPACT_ATOMS: atom_id res chain seq x y z
N MET A 1 22.38 7.13 12.09
CA MET A 1 21.48 5.99 11.83
C MET A 1 22.33 4.74 11.80
N ASN A 2 21.96 3.68 12.55
CA ASN A 2 22.77 2.47 12.63
C ASN A 2 22.25 1.44 11.61
N PHE A 3 22.73 1.55 10.36
CA PHE A 3 22.29 0.70 9.24
C PHE A 3 22.66 -0.78 9.43
N ASP A 4 23.60 -1.09 10.34
CA ASP A 4 23.97 -2.47 10.68
C ASP A 4 22.80 -3.26 11.29
N ARG A 5 21.76 -2.57 11.79
CA ARG A 5 20.54 -3.19 12.31
C ARG A 5 19.44 -3.37 11.26
N LEU A 6 19.54 -2.73 10.10
CA LEU A 6 18.53 -2.79 9.05
C LEU A 6 18.62 -4.10 8.26
N LEU A 7 19.84 -4.51 7.90
CA LEU A 7 20.06 -5.71 7.09
C LEU A 7 19.48 -6.98 7.73
N PRO A 8 19.66 -7.25 9.04
CA PRO A 8 19.01 -8.39 9.69
C PRO A 8 17.48 -8.35 9.58
N GLN A 9 16.85 -7.19 9.74
CA GLN A 9 15.39 -7.06 9.65
C GLN A 9 14.86 -7.43 8.25
N ILE A 10 15.58 -7.02 7.20
CA ILE A 10 15.25 -7.34 5.80
C ILE A 10 15.44 -8.83 5.52
N LEU A 11 16.55 -9.41 5.99
CA LEU A 11 16.84 -10.83 5.81
C LEU A 11 15.81 -11.71 6.52
N ASP A 12 15.45 -11.37 7.76
CA ASP A 12 14.44 -12.08 8.54
C ASP A 12 13.05 -12.01 7.88
N LEU A 13 12.71 -10.86 7.28
CA LEU A 13 11.46 -10.72 6.53
C LEU A 13 11.45 -11.61 5.28
N ALA A 14 12.57 -11.70 4.56
CA ALA A 14 12.70 -12.56 3.39
C ALA A 14 12.64 -14.06 3.74
N ALA A 15 13.03 -14.42 4.96
CA ALA A 15 12.98 -15.78 5.48
C ALA A 15 11.62 -16.16 6.12
N LEU A 16 10.67 -15.22 6.20
CA LEU A 16 9.41 -15.41 6.92
C LEU A 16 8.51 -16.44 6.20
N ASP A 17 8.08 -17.47 6.94
CA ASP A 17 7.18 -18.48 6.38
C ASP A 17 5.80 -17.89 6.15
N LYS A 18 5.42 -17.77 4.88
CA LYS A 18 4.11 -17.27 4.44
C LYS A 18 2.94 -18.07 5.00
N LYS A 19 3.16 -19.34 5.40
CA LYS A 19 2.13 -20.20 6.00
C LYS A 19 1.92 -19.95 7.50
N ALA A 20 2.80 -19.16 8.14
CA ALA A 20 2.72 -18.85 9.56
C ALA A 20 1.83 -17.63 9.89
N LEU A 21 1.10 -17.08 8.91
CA LEU A 21 0.21 -15.95 9.16
C LEU A 21 -1.00 -16.41 9.98
N ASP A 22 -1.13 -15.84 11.17
CA ASP A 22 -2.24 -16.17 12.06
C ASP A 22 -3.58 -15.62 11.52
N ALA A 23 -4.67 -16.26 11.95
CA ALA A 23 -6.01 -15.93 11.49
C ALA A 23 -6.46 -14.50 11.91
N VAL A 24 -5.93 -13.97 13.01
CA VAL A 24 -6.23 -12.63 13.51
C VAL A 24 -5.58 -11.58 12.62
N ALA A 25 -4.30 -11.75 12.27
CA ALA A 25 -3.59 -10.89 11.33
C ALA A 25 -4.30 -10.84 9.99
N MET A 26 -4.73 -11.99 9.46
CA MET A 26 -5.52 -12.03 8.22
C MET A 26 -6.88 -11.34 8.34
N ALA A 27 -7.55 -11.44 9.49
CA ALA A 27 -8.81 -10.73 9.73
C ALA A 27 -8.57 -9.20 9.80
N THR A 28 -7.52 -8.76 10.49
CA THR A 28 -7.12 -7.35 10.56
C THR A 28 -6.76 -6.82 9.18
N ALA A 29 -6.00 -7.55 8.38
CA ALA A 29 -5.65 -7.15 7.01
C ALA A 29 -6.89 -6.94 6.13
N LYS A 30 -7.92 -7.79 6.27
CA LYS A 30 -9.19 -7.61 5.55
C LYS A 30 -9.95 -6.37 6.00
N LEU A 31 -9.91 -6.06 7.30
CA LEU A 31 -10.50 -4.82 7.82
C LEU A 31 -9.75 -3.59 7.32
N SER A 32 -8.41 -3.60 7.35
CA SER A 32 -7.57 -2.54 6.77
C SER A 32 -7.81 -2.39 5.27
N PHE A 33 -7.99 -3.49 4.54
CA PHE A 33 -8.31 -3.42 3.11
C PHE A 33 -9.68 -2.78 2.86
N TYR A 34 -10.68 -3.12 3.67
CA TYR A 34 -11.99 -2.49 3.61
C TYR A 34 -11.92 -0.99 3.95
N ASP A 35 -11.20 -0.62 5.00
CA ASP A 35 -10.96 0.77 5.39
C ASP A 35 -10.30 1.57 4.25
N TRP A 36 -9.20 1.05 3.69
CA TRP A 36 -8.49 1.65 2.57
C TRP A 36 -9.40 1.87 1.35
N LEU A 37 -10.28 0.91 1.02
CA LEU A 37 -11.26 1.07 -0.07
C LEU A 37 -12.25 2.21 0.21
N VAL A 38 -12.76 2.30 1.44
CA VAL A 38 -13.72 3.35 1.83
C VAL A 38 -13.07 4.73 1.80
N VAL A 39 -11.87 4.87 2.36
CA VAL A 39 -11.10 6.12 2.33
C VAL A 39 -10.77 6.51 0.89
N SER A 40 -10.36 5.55 0.05
CA SER A 40 -10.11 5.79 -1.37
C SER A 40 -11.35 6.31 -2.10
N CYS A 41 -12.52 5.76 -1.82
CA CYS A 41 -13.78 6.25 -2.36
C CYS A 41 -14.07 7.69 -1.90
N ALA A 42 -13.84 8.00 -0.63
CA ALA A 42 -14.02 9.36 -0.10
C ALA A 42 -13.07 10.38 -0.75
N GLY A 43 -11.79 10.01 -0.93
CA GLY A 43 -10.80 10.87 -1.59
C GLY A 43 -10.92 10.94 -3.11
N SER A 44 -11.77 10.11 -3.74
CA SER A 44 -11.84 9.96 -5.20
C SER A 44 -12.35 11.19 -5.95
N THR A 45 -12.96 12.14 -5.24
CA THR A 45 -13.49 13.39 -5.78
C THR A 45 -12.61 14.61 -5.47
N GLU A 46 -11.52 14.43 -4.72
CA GLU A 46 -10.59 15.52 -4.43
C GLU A 46 -9.89 16.02 -5.71
N PRO A 47 -9.51 17.30 -5.80
CA PRO A 47 -8.88 17.87 -7.00
C PRO A 47 -7.65 17.08 -7.48
N LEU A 48 -6.87 16.53 -6.54
CA LEU A 48 -5.69 15.72 -6.87
C LEU A 48 -6.03 14.46 -7.67
N ALA A 49 -7.21 13.86 -7.42
CA ALA A 49 -7.63 12.63 -8.09
C ALA A 49 -7.77 12.87 -9.59
N ASN A 50 -8.40 13.98 -9.98
CA ASN A 50 -8.57 14.34 -11.39
C ASN A 50 -7.23 14.70 -12.05
N ILE A 51 -6.38 15.47 -11.36
CA ILE A 51 -5.05 15.84 -11.88
C ILE A 51 -4.22 14.57 -12.19
N LEU A 52 -4.22 13.59 -11.30
CA LEU A 52 -3.46 12.37 -11.46
C LEU A 52 -4.07 11.41 -12.50
N ARG A 53 -5.40 11.31 -12.58
CA ARG A 53 -6.09 10.57 -13.65
C ARG A 53 -5.77 11.14 -15.03
N ASP A 54 -5.83 12.47 -15.18
CA ASP A 54 -5.47 13.15 -16.42
C ASP A 54 -4.00 12.93 -16.79
N PHE A 55 -3.11 12.98 -15.80
CA PHE A 55 -1.69 12.69 -15.98
C PHE A 55 -1.47 11.28 -16.55
N ILE A 56 -1.99 10.23 -15.90
CA ILE A 56 -1.78 8.85 -16.37
C ILE A 56 -2.51 8.56 -17.69
N ALA A 57 -3.64 9.23 -17.95
CA ALA A 57 -4.34 9.13 -19.23
C ALA A 57 -3.51 9.71 -20.37
N SER A 58 -2.75 10.78 -20.13
CA SER A 58 -1.85 11.38 -21.12
C SER A 58 -0.63 10.51 -21.43
N GLU A 59 -0.13 9.73 -20.45
CA GLU A 59 0.99 8.80 -20.67
C GLU A 59 0.56 7.54 -21.43
N GLY A 60 -0.70 7.10 -21.26
CA GLY A 60 -1.22 5.88 -21.87
C GLY A 60 -0.52 4.60 -21.39
N GLY A 61 -0.59 3.55 -22.20
CA GLY A 61 0.08 2.27 -21.94
C GLY A 61 -0.87 1.07 -21.79
N ALA A 62 -0.35 -0.04 -21.26
CA ALA A 62 -1.09 -1.28 -21.11
C ALA A 62 -2.25 -1.17 -20.12
N ALA A 63 -3.42 -1.71 -20.47
CA ALA A 63 -4.62 -1.71 -19.64
C ALA A 63 -4.61 -2.89 -18.65
N ILE A 64 -3.90 -2.74 -17.53
CA ILE A 64 -3.63 -3.84 -16.58
C ILE A 64 -4.48 -3.71 -15.32
N ALA A 65 -4.33 -2.60 -14.61
CA ALA A 65 -4.85 -2.42 -13.26
C ALA A 65 -5.89 -1.30 -13.17
N THR A 66 -6.80 -1.41 -12.21
CA THR A 66 -7.90 -0.48 -11.96
C THR A 66 -7.46 0.74 -11.18
N VAL A 67 -8.11 1.87 -11.46
CA VAL A 67 -7.94 3.13 -10.72
C VAL A 67 -9.28 3.50 -10.09
N THR A 68 -9.26 3.90 -8.82
CA THR A 68 -10.45 4.34 -8.09
C THR A 68 -11.11 5.50 -8.84
N GLY A 69 -12.41 5.39 -9.11
CA GLY A 69 -13.20 6.39 -9.83
C GLY A 69 -13.01 6.39 -11.36
N GLU A 70 -12.26 5.45 -11.91
CA GLU A 70 -12.10 5.26 -13.36
C GLU A 70 -12.84 4.01 -13.85
N THR A 71 -13.22 4.02 -15.13
CA THR A 71 -13.79 2.84 -15.81
C THR A 71 -12.76 2.09 -16.64
N LYS A 72 -11.65 2.76 -16.97
CA LYS A 72 -10.55 2.20 -17.74
C LYS A 72 -9.48 1.63 -16.80
N LYS A 73 -8.69 0.71 -17.35
CA LYS A 73 -7.49 0.19 -16.70
C LYS A 73 -6.24 0.89 -17.25
N TYR A 74 -5.20 0.94 -16.42
CA TYR A 74 -3.94 1.62 -16.68
C TYR A 74 -2.75 0.68 -16.38
N PRO A 75 -1.51 1.05 -16.74
CA PRO A 75 -0.34 0.26 -16.36
C PRO A 75 -0.27 0.08 -14.84
N ALA A 76 0.13 -1.11 -14.36
CA ALA A 76 0.12 -1.43 -12.92
C ALA A 76 0.81 -0.36 -12.06
N ARG A 77 2.00 0.11 -12.46
CA ARG A 77 2.72 1.19 -11.76
C ARG A 77 1.91 2.49 -11.66
N ALA A 78 1.19 2.85 -12.72
CA ALA A 78 0.42 4.08 -12.81
C ALA A 78 -0.84 3.99 -11.96
N ALA A 79 -1.51 2.83 -12.00
CA ALA A 79 -2.64 2.56 -11.13
C ALA A 79 -2.26 2.61 -9.64
N ALA A 80 -1.14 2.01 -9.26
CA ALA A 80 -0.62 2.06 -7.89
C ALA A 80 -0.32 3.49 -7.43
N LEU A 81 0.33 4.30 -8.28
CA LEU A 81 0.60 5.71 -8.01
C LEU A 81 -0.68 6.50 -7.71
N VAL A 82 -1.68 6.40 -8.60
CA VAL A 82 -2.91 7.19 -8.48
C VAL A 82 -3.77 6.71 -7.33
N ASN A 83 -3.93 5.40 -7.14
CA ASN A 83 -4.71 4.86 -6.03
C ASN A 83 -4.07 5.20 -4.68
N GLY A 84 -2.75 5.18 -4.57
CA GLY A 84 -2.06 5.60 -3.34
C GLY A 84 -2.34 7.06 -3.00
N ALA A 85 -2.18 7.96 -3.98
CA ALA A 85 -2.44 9.38 -3.79
C ALA A 85 -3.91 9.67 -3.45
N ILE A 86 -4.87 9.03 -4.15
CA ILE A 86 -6.31 9.16 -3.85
C ILE A 86 -6.61 8.68 -2.43
N SER A 87 -6.05 7.54 -2.03
CA SER A 87 -6.30 6.96 -0.72
C SER A 87 -5.73 7.77 0.44
N HIS A 88 -4.81 8.70 0.17
CA HIS A 88 -4.23 9.60 1.17
C HIS A 88 -4.73 11.06 1.02
N ALA A 89 -5.71 11.31 0.14
CA ALA A 89 -6.11 12.66 -0.23
C ALA A 89 -6.72 13.49 0.91
N LEU A 90 -7.26 12.81 1.93
CA LEU A 90 -8.06 13.42 3.00
C LEU A 90 -7.42 13.31 4.39
N ASP A 91 -6.21 12.73 4.50
CA ASP A 91 -5.61 12.32 5.78
C ASP A 91 -6.58 11.50 6.67
N TYR A 92 -7.43 10.70 6.03
CA TYR A 92 -8.49 9.90 6.69
C TYR A 92 -8.10 8.41 6.81
N ASP A 93 -6.98 8.03 6.21
CA ASP A 93 -6.43 6.68 6.18
C ASP A 93 -5.72 6.28 7.49
N ASP A 94 -5.45 4.98 7.61
CA ASP A 94 -4.88 4.40 8.83
C ASP A 94 -3.46 4.87 9.16
N THR A 95 -3.08 4.69 10.42
CA THR A 95 -1.72 4.96 10.90
C THR A 95 -1.19 3.77 11.70
N HIS A 96 0.14 3.65 11.76
CA HIS A 96 0.78 2.64 12.61
C HIS A 96 1.95 3.21 13.41
N PHE A 97 1.92 3.06 14.73
CA PHE A 97 2.87 3.71 15.65
C PHE A 97 4.32 3.21 15.52
N ALA A 98 4.54 1.95 15.17
CA ALA A 98 5.90 1.42 14.98
C ALA A 98 6.57 1.94 13.69
N TYR A 99 5.75 2.26 12.68
CA TYR A 99 6.19 2.88 11.42
C TYR A 99 6.26 4.42 11.54
N VAL A 100 5.38 5.01 12.36
CA VAL A 100 5.12 6.46 12.45
C VAL A 100 4.70 7.02 11.08
N GLY A 101 3.62 6.46 10.52
CA GLY A 101 3.07 6.89 9.24
C GLY A 101 1.87 6.06 8.81
N HIS A 102 1.55 6.14 7.52
CA HIS A 102 0.35 5.59 6.87
C HIS A 102 0.69 4.38 5.98
N PRO A 103 0.60 3.13 6.47
CA PRO A 103 1.05 1.96 5.71
C PRO A 103 0.10 1.59 4.56
N SER A 104 -1.21 1.66 4.78
CA SER A 104 -2.21 1.13 3.83
C SER A 104 -2.18 1.84 2.48
N VAL A 105 -2.03 3.17 2.50
CA VAL A 105 -2.00 4.02 1.29
C VAL A 105 -0.77 3.83 0.42
N ALA A 106 0.28 3.20 0.92
CA ALA A 106 1.45 2.83 0.11
C ALA A 106 1.37 1.37 -0.36
N ILE A 107 0.91 0.46 0.50
CA ILE A 107 1.04 -0.98 0.27
C ILE A 107 -0.15 -1.54 -0.53
N PHE A 108 -1.39 -1.21 -0.18
CA PHE A 108 -2.56 -1.74 -0.89
C PHE A 108 -2.63 -1.34 -2.37
N PRO A 109 -2.34 -0.08 -2.78
CA PRO A 109 -2.33 0.27 -4.19
C PRO A 109 -1.32 -0.56 -5.00
N ALA A 110 -0.11 -0.76 -4.45
CA ALA A 110 0.93 -1.55 -5.09
C ALA A 110 0.55 -3.04 -5.14
N ALA A 111 0.04 -3.59 -4.03
CA ALA A 111 -0.38 -4.98 -3.95
C ALA A 111 -1.57 -5.28 -4.86
N LEU A 112 -2.56 -4.40 -4.93
CA LEU A 112 -3.74 -4.54 -5.79
C LEU A 112 -3.33 -4.48 -7.27
N ALA A 113 -2.51 -3.50 -7.66
CA ALA A 113 -2.06 -3.37 -9.05
C ALA A 113 -1.24 -4.60 -9.50
N ALA A 114 -0.35 -5.10 -8.64
CA ALA A 114 0.40 -6.32 -8.89
C ALA A 114 -0.51 -7.55 -8.95
N ALA A 115 -1.49 -7.66 -8.05
CA ALA A 115 -2.45 -8.75 -8.05
C ALA A 115 -3.28 -8.80 -9.33
N GLU A 116 -3.74 -7.65 -9.83
CA GLU A 116 -4.48 -7.57 -11.10
C GLU A 116 -3.60 -7.94 -12.30
N GLU A 117 -2.31 -7.63 -12.25
CA GLU A 117 -1.34 -8.00 -13.31
C GLU A 117 -1.13 -9.51 -13.41
N VAL A 118 -1.08 -10.21 -12.27
CA VAL A 118 -0.83 -11.66 -12.23
C VAL A 118 -2.08 -12.52 -12.00
N GLY A 119 -3.26 -11.90 -11.90
CA GLY A 119 -4.53 -12.60 -11.63
C GLY A 119 -4.63 -13.19 -10.23
N ALA A 120 -4.03 -12.56 -9.22
CA ALA A 120 -4.07 -13.01 -7.82
C ALA A 120 -5.39 -12.62 -7.12
N SER A 121 -5.67 -13.29 -6.01
CA SER A 121 -6.89 -13.09 -5.23
C SER A 121 -6.78 -11.90 -4.26
N ALA A 122 -7.91 -11.41 -3.76
CA ALA A 122 -7.93 -10.44 -2.66
C ALA A 122 -7.27 -10.97 -1.37
N GLY A 123 -7.27 -12.30 -1.18
CA GLY A 123 -6.54 -12.94 -0.09
C GLY A 123 -5.02 -12.75 -0.23
N ASP A 124 -4.50 -12.85 -1.45
CA ASP A 124 -3.09 -12.61 -1.75
C ASP A 124 -2.72 -11.12 -1.54
N VAL A 125 -3.63 -10.20 -1.88
CA VAL A 125 -3.47 -8.76 -1.58
C VAL A 125 -3.36 -8.52 -0.07
N CYS A 126 -4.23 -9.13 0.73
CA CYS A 126 -4.17 -9.02 2.19
C CYS A 126 -2.89 -9.63 2.76
N GLN A 127 -2.43 -10.76 2.22
CA GLN A 127 -1.16 -11.37 2.62
C GLN A 127 0.04 -10.48 2.25
N ALA A 128 0.04 -9.90 1.05
CA ALA A 128 1.07 -8.95 0.63
C ALA A 128 1.09 -7.71 1.54
N PHE A 129 -0.10 -7.23 1.94
CA PHE A 129 -0.22 -6.14 2.91
C PHE A 129 0.43 -6.48 4.24
N LEU A 130 0.16 -7.66 4.82
CA LEU A 130 0.77 -8.06 6.09
C LEU A 130 2.30 -8.07 6.02
N LEU A 131 2.86 -8.63 4.95
CA LEU A 131 4.31 -8.65 4.76
C LEU A 131 4.88 -7.25 4.55
N GLY A 132 4.20 -6.39 3.80
CA GLY A 132 4.58 -5.00 3.60
C GLY A 132 4.50 -4.17 4.89
N ALA A 133 3.44 -4.36 5.68
CA ALA A 133 3.24 -3.65 6.94
C ALA A 133 4.30 -4.04 7.96
N GLU A 134 4.62 -5.33 8.06
CA GLU A 134 5.72 -5.83 8.89
C GLU A 134 7.07 -5.22 8.44
N ALA A 135 7.32 -5.16 7.13
CA ALA A 135 8.51 -4.50 6.58
C ALA A 135 8.60 -3.03 7.01
N SER A 136 7.52 -2.26 6.80
CA SER A 136 7.45 -0.85 7.15
C SER A 136 7.65 -0.62 8.65
N CYS A 137 7.07 -1.47 9.50
CA CYS A 137 7.24 -1.39 10.95
C CYS A 137 8.69 -1.66 11.36
N ARG A 138 9.32 -2.71 10.83
CA ARG A 138 10.72 -3.04 11.15
C ARG A 138 11.67 -1.93 10.72
N ILE A 139 11.47 -1.38 9.52
CA ILE A 139 12.24 -0.24 9.02
C ILE A 139 12.03 0.98 9.92
N GLY A 140 10.78 1.32 10.24
CA GLY A 140 10.42 2.43 11.13
C GLY A 140 11.07 2.31 12.51
N MET A 141 11.05 1.11 13.10
CA MET A 141 11.69 0.84 14.39
C MET A 141 13.22 1.00 14.36
N VAL A 142 13.88 0.69 13.24
CA VAL A 142 15.33 0.87 13.07
C VAL A 142 15.69 2.35 12.89
N LEU A 143 14.92 3.08 12.09
CA LEU A 143 15.15 4.51 11.83
C LEU A 143 14.82 5.35 13.08
N GLY A 144 13.75 4.98 13.77
CA GLY A 144 13.28 5.60 15.01
C GLY A 144 12.76 7.02 14.81
N ARG A 145 12.26 7.61 15.91
CA ARG A 145 11.60 8.92 15.91
C ARG A 145 12.47 10.06 15.36
N ARG A 146 13.79 9.98 15.53
CA ARG A 146 14.73 10.98 15.01
C ARG A 146 14.68 11.14 13.50
N HIS A 147 14.29 10.11 12.75
CA HIS A 147 14.12 10.21 11.31
C HIS A 147 12.86 11.00 10.95
N TYR A 148 11.80 10.84 11.74
CA TYR A 148 10.54 11.55 11.55
C TYR A 148 10.66 13.05 11.85
N ASP A 149 11.41 13.40 12.88
CA ASP A 149 11.59 14.80 13.32
C ASP A 149 12.77 15.52 12.61
N ALA A 150 13.39 14.91 11.59
CA ALA A 150 14.63 15.38 10.95
C ALA A 150 14.43 16.54 9.97
#